data_AF-A0A920W215-F1
#
_entry.id   AF-A0A920W215-F1
#
_cell.length_a   1.000
_cell.length_b   1.000
_cell.length_c   1.000
_cell.angle_alpha   90.00
_cell.angle_beta   90.00
_cell.angle_gamma   90.00
#
_symmetry.space_group_name_H-M   'P 1'
#
loop_
_entity.id
_entity.type
_entity.pdbx_description
1 polymer ?
#
loop_
_entity_poly.entity_id
_entity_poly.type
_entity_poly.pdbx_seq_one_letter_code
_entity_poly.pdbx_strand_id
1 'polypeptide(L)' 'MDDVIFEEFKGTGNMEIVLDRKLADKRTFPSIDINRSGTRKEELLFPKQTFSACGF' A
#
# COMPACT_ATOMS: atom_id res chain seq x y z
N MET A 1 -19.05 -4.45 -9.51
CA MET A 1 -18.35 -5.57 -10.20
C MET A 1 -16.86 -5.44 -9.94
N ASP A 2 -16.27 -4.29 -10.20
CA ASP A 2 -14.86 -3.99 -9.88
C ASP A 2 -14.55 -4.12 -8.38
N ASP A 3 -15.45 -3.70 -7.48
CA ASP A 3 -15.25 -3.83 -6.03
C ASP A 3 -15.15 -5.29 -5.56
N VAL A 4 -15.92 -6.19 -6.19
CA VAL A 4 -15.92 -7.62 -5.85
C VAL A 4 -14.61 -8.26 -6.29
N ILE A 5 -14.17 -7.92 -7.50
CA ILE A 5 -12.90 -8.40 -8.07
C ILE A 5 -11.72 -7.87 -7.24
N PHE A 6 -11.77 -6.60 -6.80
CA PHE A 6 -10.74 -6.01 -5.95
C PHE A 6 -10.60 -6.77 -4.63
N GLU A 7 -11.70 -7.09 -3.95
CA GLU A 7 -11.67 -7.84 -2.69
C GLU A 7 -11.18 -9.28 -2.87
N GLU A 8 -11.53 -9.96 -3.97
CA GLU A 8 -11.00 -11.30 -4.26
C GLU A 8 -9.49 -11.30 -4.53
N PHE A 9 -8.98 -10.34 -5.32
CA PHE A 9 -7.54 -10.23 -5.57
C PHE A 9 -6.76 -9.73 -4.36
N LYS A 10 -7.37 -8.90 -3.51
CA LYS A 10 -6.81 -8.49 -2.21
C LYS A 10 -6.63 -9.69 -1.26
N GLY A 11 -7.60 -10.61 -1.24
CA GLY A 11 -7.49 -11.83 -0.44
C GLY A 11 -6.30 -12.72 -0.84
N THR A 12 -5.98 -12.74 -2.15
CA THR A 12 -4.92 -13.59 -2.72
C THR A 12 -3.54 -12.92 -2.79
N GLY A 13 -3.48 -11.58 -2.84
CA GLY A 13 -2.23 -10.81 -2.89
C GLY A 13 -1.50 -10.68 -1.55
N ASN A 14 -0.19 -10.40 -1.63
CA ASN A 14 0.67 -10.14 -0.46
C ASN A 14 1.11 -8.67 -0.33
N MET A 15 0.89 -7.86 -1.38
CA MET A 15 1.30 -6.45 -1.45
C MET A 15 0.20 -5.64 -2.15
N GLU A 16 -0.10 -4.47 -1.62
CA GLU A 16 -1.05 -3.50 -2.18
C GLU A 16 -0.41 -2.12 -2.25
N ILE A 17 -0.56 -1.45 -3.39
CA ILE A 17 -0.21 -0.03 -3.57
C ILE A 17 -1.47 0.69 -4.01
N VAL A 18 -1.96 1.58 -3.15
CA VAL A 18 -3.19 2.35 -3.37
C VAL A 18 -2.82 3.74 -3.87
N LEU A 19 -3.43 4.15 -4.98
CA LEU A 19 -3.25 5.50 -5.52
C LEU A 19 -4.47 6.37 -5.18
N ASP A 20 -4.22 7.58 -4.67
CA ASP A 20 -5.28 8.54 -4.35
C ASP A 20 -5.48 9.53 -5.51
N ARG A 21 -6.70 9.52 -6.05
CA ARG A 21 -7.13 10.44 -7.10
C ARG A 21 -7.03 11.91 -6.68
N LYS A 22 -7.26 12.24 -5.40
CA LYS A 22 -7.16 13.62 -4.90
C LYS A 22 -5.72 14.16 -4.98
N LEU A 23 -4.73 13.30 -4.77
CA LEU A 23 -3.31 13.66 -4.91
C LEU A 23 -2.96 13.86 -6.40
N ALA A 24 -3.47 12.98 -7.27
CA ALA A 24 -3.30 13.10 -8.72
C ALA A 24 -3.93 14.39 -9.28
N ASP A 25 -5.15 14.74 -8.83
CA ASP A 25 -5.84 15.96 -9.23
C ASP A 25 -5.07 17.22 -8.78
N LYS A 26 -4.38 17.17 -7.63
CA LYS A 26 -3.45 18.19 -7.16
C LYS A 26 -2.08 18.17 -7.84
N ARG A 27 -1.87 17.28 -8.82
CA ARG A 27 -0.60 17.05 -9.52
C ARG A 27 0.57 16.73 -8.58
N THR A 28 0.28 16.11 -7.44
CA THR A 28 1.28 15.67 -6.48
C THR A 28 1.66 14.22 -6.78
N PHE A 29 2.90 13.99 -7.17
CA PHE A 29 3.41 12.69 -7.57
C PHE A 29 4.62 12.28 -6.73
N PRO A 30 4.72 10.99 -6.35
CA PRO A 30 3.78 9.89 -6.62
C PRO A 30 2.50 9.99 -5.77
N SER A 31 1.34 9.73 -6.38
CA SER A 31 0.02 9.90 -5.75
C SER A 31 -0.38 8.69 -4.89
N ILE A 32 0.53 8.21 -4.03
CA ILE A 32 0.35 7.00 -3.23
C ILE A 32 -0.32 7.34 -1.89
N ASP A 33 -1.34 6.57 -1.52
CA ASP A 33 -1.90 6.57 -0.18
C ASP A 33 -1.08 5.63 0.72
N ILE A 34 -0.21 6.21 1.54
CA ILE A 34 0.72 5.48 2.40
C ILE A 34 -0.03 4.67 3.46
N ASN A 35 -1.16 5.16 3.97
CA ASN A 35 -1.89 4.48 5.05
C ASN A 35 -2.63 3.22 4.56
N ARG A 36 -3.00 3.21 3.27
CA ARG A 36 -3.73 2.10 2.65
C ARG A 36 -2.83 1.14 1.88
N SER A 37 -1.57 1.51 1.65
CA SER A 37 -0.58 0.69 0.94
C SER A 37 0.29 -0.08 1.93
N GLY A 38 0.68 -1.31 1.60
CA GLY A 38 1.49 -2.12 2.49
C GLY A 38 1.78 -3.52 1.96
N THR A 39 2.73 -4.20 2.59
CA THR A 39 3.08 -5.60 2.29
C THR A 39 2.91 -6.43 3.55
N ARG A 40 2.24 -7.58 3.45
CA ARG A 40 2.14 -8.49 4.61
C ARG A 40 3.50 -9.12 4.88
N LYS A 41 3.83 -9.27 6.16
CA LYS A 41 5.11 -9.79 6.65
C LYS A 41 6.33 -8.97 6.20
N GLU A 42 6.19 -7.64 6.17
CA GLU A 42 7.27 -6.74 5.76
C GLU A 42 8.50 -6.79 6.71
N GLU A 43 8.35 -7.31 7.93
CA GLU A 43 9.45 -7.58 8.88
C GLU A 43 10.47 -8.61 8.35
N LEU A 44 10.10 -9.41 7.34
CA LEU A 44 11.02 -10.33 6.66
C LEU A 44 11.83 -9.66 5.55
N LEU A 45 11.38 -8.49 5.08
CA LEU A 45 11.97 -7.79 3.94
C LEU A 45 12.97 -6.72 4.36
N PHE A 46 12.84 -6.20 5.60
CA PHE A 46 13.67 -5.11 6.09
C PHE A 46 14.43 -5.50 7.37
N PRO A 47 15.67 -5.00 7.54
CA PRO A 47 16.36 -5.07 8.83
C PRO A 47 15.52 -4.41 9.94
N LYS A 48 15.61 -4.93 11.17
CA LYS A 48 14.83 -4.44 12.33
C LYS A 48 14.91 -2.93 12.54
N GLN A 49 16.08 -2.33 12.29
CA GLN A 49 16.29 -0.90 12.41
C GLN A 49 15.42 -0.10 11.44
N THR A 50 15.33 -0.54 10.18
CA THR A 50 14.53 0.11 9.14
C THR A 50 13.04 -0.14 9.35
N PHE A 51 12.66 -1.37 9.75
CA PHE A 51 11.27 -1.69 10.07
C PHE A 51 10.74 -0.81 11.22
N SER A 52 11.54 -0.61 12.27
CA SER A 52 11.18 0.28 13.38
C SER A 52 11.06 1.76 12.98
N ALA A 53 11.70 2.19 11.88
CA ALA A 53 11.63 3.56 11.39
C ALA A 53 10.45 3.80 10.43
N CYS A 54 9.99 2.74 9.74
CA CYS A 54 8.81 2.78 8.88
C CYS A 54 7.50 2.44 9.61
N GLY A 55 7.56 1.90 10.83
CA GLY A 55 6.39 1.63 11.64
C GLY A 55 5.71 2.91 12.14
N PHE A 56 4.41 3.03 11.88
CA PHE A 56 3.54 4.02 12.53
C PHE A 56 3.30 3.68 14.00
#